data_AF-J3HYK6-F1
#
_entry.id   AF-J3HYK6-F1
#
_cell.length_a   1.000
_cell.length_b   1.000
_cell.length_c   1.000
_cell.angle_alpha   90.00
_cell.angle_beta   90.00
_cell.angle_gamma   90.00
#
_symmetry.space_group_name_H-M   'P 1'
#
loop_
_entity.id
_entity.type
_entity.pdbx_description
1 polymer ?
#
loop_
_entity_poly.entity_id
_entity_poly.type
_entity_poly.pdbx_seq_one_letter_code
_entity_poly.pdbx_strand_id
1 'polypeptide(L)'
;TKLQALLVQAKTAGIDRSKIQADVTQIQQDMNLKASSATFNGINWLSIDTSASTTATPATFNLVSSYSRVGGTPTIGSITVTTADYALYTTGGASNTGILDTQTSGVSVANMTIGTLTDSAADQTTLDGYIAQVTTAINSVASAAANLGAVKNRISTNTEFVKSLMDSVDRGVGQLVDADMNQESTRLSALQVQQQLGVQALSIANNSSQSILSLFR
;
A
#
# COMPACT_ATOMS: atom_id res chain seq x y z
N THR A 1 -0.61 -1.69 -28.45
CA THR A 1 -0.47 -0.56 -29.40
C THR A 1 0.62 -0.80 -30.44
N LYS A 2 1.91 -0.98 -30.10
CA LYS A 2 2.95 -1.35 -31.10
C LYS A 2 2.95 -2.83 -31.49
N LEU A 3 2.98 -3.75 -30.52
CA LEU A 3 2.92 -5.20 -30.79
C LEU A 3 1.66 -5.56 -31.59
N GLN A 4 0.50 -5.04 -31.18
CA GLN A 4 -0.76 -5.21 -31.90
C GLN A 4 -0.68 -4.69 -33.35
N ALA A 5 -0.05 -3.54 -33.59
CA ALA A 5 0.11 -3.01 -34.95
C ALA A 5 1.00 -3.93 -35.82
N LEU A 6 2.07 -4.49 -35.26
CA LEU A 6 2.89 -5.48 -35.96
C LEU A 6 2.13 -6.77 -36.26
N LEU A 7 1.25 -7.22 -35.37
CA LEU A 7 0.39 -8.39 -35.62
C LEU A 7 -0.66 -8.11 -36.70
N VAL A 8 -1.24 -6.90 -36.71
CA VAL A 8 -2.15 -6.47 -37.77
C VAL A 8 -1.42 -6.37 -39.11
N GLN A 9 -0.17 -5.88 -39.10
CA GLN A 9 0.69 -5.91 -40.28
C GLN A 9 0.93 -7.37 -40.72
N ALA A 10 1.31 -8.26 -39.81
CA ALA A 10 1.51 -9.69 -40.09
C ALA A 10 0.28 -10.37 -40.70
N LYS A 11 -0.93 -9.87 -40.44
CA LYS A 11 -2.18 -10.37 -41.03
C LYS A 11 -2.29 -10.05 -42.53
N THR A 12 -1.68 -8.97 -42.99
CA THR A 12 -1.77 -8.54 -44.39
C THR A 12 -1.08 -9.57 -45.31
N ALA A 13 -1.77 -9.99 -46.37
CA ALA A 13 -1.27 -10.98 -47.31
C ALA A 13 0.00 -10.49 -48.04
N GLY A 14 0.93 -11.41 -48.32
CA GLY A 14 2.18 -11.13 -49.03
C GLY A 14 3.27 -10.46 -48.19
N ILE A 15 3.10 -10.33 -46.87
CA ILE A 15 4.13 -9.83 -45.96
C ILE A 15 5.07 -10.96 -45.51
N ASP A 16 6.38 -10.68 -45.55
CA ASP A 16 7.40 -11.56 -45.01
C ASP A 16 7.46 -11.43 -43.47
N ARG A 17 6.77 -12.37 -42.79
CA ARG A 17 6.64 -12.38 -41.32
C ARG A 17 7.95 -12.64 -40.60
N SER A 18 8.95 -13.22 -41.26
CA SER A 18 10.27 -13.45 -40.67
C SER A 18 11.00 -12.14 -40.38
N LYS A 19 10.79 -11.11 -41.20
CA LYS A 19 11.41 -9.79 -41.04
C LYS A 19 10.83 -9.00 -39.87
N ILE A 20 9.53 -9.11 -39.64
CA ILE A 20 8.83 -8.44 -38.52
C ILE A 20 8.92 -9.22 -37.20
N GLN A 21 9.30 -10.51 -37.23
CA GLN A 21 9.50 -11.32 -36.04
C GLN A 21 10.57 -10.72 -35.11
N ALA A 22 11.64 -10.15 -35.66
CA ALA A 22 12.69 -9.51 -34.86
C ALA A 22 12.13 -8.37 -34.01
N ASP A 23 11.27 -7.53 -34.58
CA ASP A 23 10.62 -6.43 -33.88
C ASP A 23 9.64 -6.92 -32.80
N VAL A 24 8.87 -7.98 -33.11
CA VAL A 24 7.98 -8.63 -32.14
C VAL A 24 8.77 -9.15 -30.94
N THR A 25 9.86 -9.88 -31.19
CA THR A 25 10.73 -10.42 -30.16
C THR A 25 11.40 -9.32 -29.34
N GLN A 26 11.82 -8.21 -29.96
CA GLN A 26 12.40 -7.07 -29.24
C GLN A 26 11.38 -6.42 -28.29
N ILE A 27 10.12 -6.27 -28.72
CA ILE A 27 9.06 -5.73 -27.85
C ILE A 27 8.75 -6.70 -26.70
N GLN A 28 8.70 -8.01 -26.95
CA GLN A 28 8.52 -9.02 -25.90
C GLN A 28 9.64 -8.98 -24.86
N GLN A 29 10.90 -8.83 -25.30
CA GLN A 29 12.05 -8.67 -24.41
C GLN A 29 11.98 -7.37 -23.60
N ASP A 30 11.65 -6.24 -24.22
CA ASP A 30 11.50 -4.96 -23.53
C ASP A 30 10.39 -5.01 -22.45
N MET A 31 9.26 -5.66 -22.75
CA MET A 31 8.20 -5.89 -21.75
C MET A 31 8.70 -6.74 -20.57
N ASN A 32 9.43 -7.82 -20.84
CA ASN A 32 9.99 -8.67 -19.81
C ASN A 32 11.03 -7.92 -18.95
N LEU A 33 11.93 -7.15 -19.58
CA LEU A 33 12.92 -6.35 -18.87
C LEU A 33 12.27 -5.32 -17.94
N LYS A 34 11.24 -4.62 -18.42
CA LYS A 34 10.48 -3.66 -17.61
C LYS A 34 9.81 -4.33 -16.41
N ALA A 35 9.13 -5.46 -16.61
CA ALA A 35 8.53 -6.21 -15.52
C ALA A 35 9.58 -6.76 -14.54
N SER A 36 10.68 -7.31 -15.05
CA SER A 36 11.78 -7.88 -14.26
C SER A 36 12.55 -6.83 -13.46
N SER A 37 12.56 -5.58 -13.91
CA SER A 37 13.22 -4.46 -13.20
C SER A 37 12.37 -3.82 -12.10
N ALA A 38 11.07 -4.13 -12.02
CA ALA A 38 10.11 -3.55 -11.08
C ALA A 38 10.27 -4.12 -9.65
N THR A 39 11.46 -3.91 -9.09
CA THR A 39 11.84 -4.41 -7.77
C THR A 39 11.75 -3.32 -6.71
N PHE A 40 11.24 -3.68 -5.54
CA PHE A 40 11.21 -2.83 -4.35
C PHE A 40 11.53 -3.69 -3.13
N ASN A 41 12.50 -3.26 -2.32
CA ASN A 41 13.05 -4.04 -1.19
C ASN A 41 13.48 -5.47 -1.57
N GLY A 42 14.07 -5.63 -2.75
CA GLY A 42 14.56 -6.93 -3.23
C GLY A 42 13.47 -7.91 -3.72
N ILE A 43 12.19 -7.49 -3.70
CA ILE A 43 11.07 -8.27 -4.22
C ILE A 43 10.61 -7.65 -5.53
N ASN A 44 10.36 -8.47 -6.55
CA ASN A 44 9.74 -8.01 -7.78
C ASN A 44 8.21 -8.03 -7.65
N TRP A 45 7.56 -6.92 -8.01
CA TRP A 45 6.11 -6.76 -7.87
C TRP A 45 5.34 -6.97 -9.18
N LEU A 46 6.00 -7.01 -10.34
CA LEU A 46 5.36 -7.24 -11.66
C LEU A 46 5.71 -8.60 -12.28
N SER A 47 6.85 -9.17 -11.94
CA SER A 47 7.24 -10.54 -12.25
C SER A 47 7.28 -11.32 -10.94
N ILE A 48 6.16 -11.96 -10.60
CA ILE A 48 5.99 -12.55 -9.27
C ILE A 48 6.51 -13.97 -9.24
N ASP A 49 7.26 -14.32 -8.20
CA ASP A 49 7.66 -15.69 -7.90
C ASP A 49 6.55 -16.35 -7.08
N THR A 50 5.87 -17.34 -7.68
CA THR A 50 4.76 -18.08 -7.07
C THR A 50 5.21 -19.41 -6.44
N SER A 51 6.52 -19.67 -6.38
CA SER A 51 7.06 -20.83 -5.68
C SER A 51 6.78 -20.76 -4.17
N ALA A 52 6.72 -21.91 -3.50
CA ALA A 52 6.65 -21.96 -2.04
C ALA A 52 8.05 -21.76 -1.42
N SER A 53 8.67 -20.60 -1.68
CA SER A 53 10.02 -20.22 -1.21
C SER A 53 9.97 -19.02 -0.26
N THR A 54 10.99 -18.86 0.59
CA THR A 54 11.19 -17.65 1.41
C THR A 54 11.53 -16.40 0.58
N THR A 55 11.87 -16.58 -0.70
CA THR A 55 12.09 -15.52 -1.69
C THR A 55 10.85 -15.22 -2.53
N ALA A 56 9.76 -15.95 -2.30
CA ALA A 56 8.54 -15.82 -3.08
C ALA A 56 7.93 -14.42 -2.91
N THR A 57 7.24 -13.97 -3.95
CA THR A 57 6.52 -12.71 -3.88
C THR A 57 5.29 -12.90 -2.99
N PRO A 58 5.03 -12.02 -2.00
CA PRO A 58 3.85 -12.12 -1.16
C PRO A 58 2.57 -12.15 -2.00
N ALA A 59 1.65 -13.07 -1.70
CA ALA A 59 0.36 -13.16 -2.41
C ALA A 59 -0.51 -11.90 -2.17
N THR A 60 -0.40 -11.33 -0.97
CA THR A 60 -1.11 -10.10 -0.59
C THR A 60 -0.19 -9.15 0.16
N PHE A 61 -0.40 -7.87 -0.06
CA PHE A 61 0.14 -6.79 0.75
C PHE A 61 -1.01 -6.11 1.49
N ASN A 62 -0.92 -6.04 2.81
CA ASN A 62 -1.97 -5.47 3.66
C ASN A 62 -1.45 -4.20 4.33
N LEU A 63 -2.08 -3.07 4.04
CA LEU A 63 -1.88 -1.83 4.80
C LEU A 63 -2.97 -1.68 5.84
N VAL A 64 -2.61 -1.46 7.10
CA VAL A 64 -3.59 -1.16 8.15
C VAL A 64 -4.25 0.20 7.89
N SER A 65 -5.56 0.23 7.71
CA SER A 65 -6.34 1.46 7.45
C SER A 65 -7.08 1.96 8.68
N SER A 66 -7.50 1.06 9.57
CA SER A 66 -8.28 1.47 10.74
C SER A 66 -8.10 0.51 11.90
N TYR A 67 -8.33 1.04 13.10
CA TYR A 67 -8.37 0.30 14.34
C TYR A 67 -9.66 0.66 15.07
N SER A 68 -10.45 -0.35 15.45
CA SER A 68 -11.70 -0.15 16.18
C SER A 68 -11.74 -1.04 17.41
N ARG A 69 -12.19 -0.50 18.54
CA ARG A 69 -12.47 -1.25 19.78
C ARG A 69 -13.96 -1.36 20.09
N VAL A 70 -14.80 -0.98 19.14
CA VAL A 70 -16.25 -1.07 19.30
C VAL A 70 -16.63 -2.55 19.49
N GLY A 71 -17.38 -2.85 20.55
CA GLY A 71 -17.82 -4.22 20.87
C GLY A 71 -16.83 -5.06 21.69
N GLY A 72 -15.83 -4.44 22.33
CA GLY A 72 -14.96 -5.12 23.32
C GLY A 72 -13.82 -5.96 22.73
N THR A 73 -13.89 -6.33 21.46
CA THR A 73 -12.78 -6.97 20.72
C THR A 73 -12.17 -5.98 19.73
N PRO A 74 -10.85 -5.71 19.80
CA PRO A 74 -10.19 -4.88 18.82
C PRO A 74 -10.24 -5.51 17.41
N THR A 75 -10.65 -4.72 16.41
CA THR A 75 -10.63 -5.09 14.99
C THR A 75 -9.72 -4.15 14.22
N ILE A 76 -9.07 -4.69 13.19
CA ILE A 76 -8.16 -3.95 12.30
C ILE A 76 -8.74 -3.99 10.89
N GLY A 77 -9.05 -2.81 10.34
CA GLY A 77 -9.36 -2.67 8.92
C GLY A 77 -8.07 -2.60 8.10
N SER A 78 -8.05 -3.20 6.92
CA SER A 78 -6.89 -3.13 6.02
C SER A 78 -7.25 -2.85 4.56
N ILE A 79 -6.30 -2.25 3.86
CA ILE A 79 -6.24 -2.17 2.41
C ILE A 79 -5.39 -3.34 1.93
N THR A 80 -6.07 -4.38 1.46
CA THR A 80 -5.43 -5.55 0.86
C THR A 80 -5.22 -5.31 -0.62
N VAL A 81 -4.01 -5.56 -1.09
CA VAL A 81 -3.63 -5.57 -2.50
C VAL A 81 -3.16 -6.98 -2.84
N THR A 82 -3.83 -7.64 -3.78
CA THR A 82 -3.48 -9.00 -4.21
C THR A 82 -2.53 -8.92 -5.40
N THR A 83 -1.37 -9.55 -5.32
CA THR A 83 -0.33 -9.47 -6.36
C THR A 83 -0.74 -10.12 -7.68
N ALA A 84 -1.57 -11.16 -7.62
CA ALA A 84 -2.12 -11.83 -8.80
C ALA A 84 -2.98 -10.93 -9.69
N ASP A 85 -3.60 -9.87 -9.14
CA ASP A 85 -4.50 -8.99 -9.89
C ASP A 85 -3.77 -8.08 -10.88
N TYR A 86 -2.45 -7.93 -10.73
CA TYR A 86 -1.63 -7.01 -11.54
C TYR A 86 -0.29 -7.58 -12.02
N ALA A 87 0.03 -8.82 -11.67
CA ALA A 87 1.24 -9.48 -12.13
C ALA A 87 1.27 -9.58 -13.66
N LEU A 88 2.38 -9.16 -14.27
CA LEU A 88 2.62 -9.27 -15.71
C LEU A 88 3.21 -10.62 -16.06
N TYR A 89 4.11 -11.13 -15.23
CA TYR A 89 4.77 -12.42 -15.38
C TYR A 89 4.70 -13.20 -14.07
N THR A 90 4.78 -14.51 -14.18
CA THR A 90 4.86 -15.45 -13.07
C THR A 90 6.03 -16.40 -13.28
N THR A 91 6.75 -16.69 -12.21
CA THR A 91 7.91 -17.59 -12.21
C THR A 91 7.81 -18.58 -11.06
N GLY A 92 8.56 -19.69 -11.10
CA GLY A 92 8.68 -20.62 -9.98
C GLY A 92 7.48 -21.55 -9.69
N GLY A 93 6.35 -21.39 -10.40
CA GLY A 93 5.15 -22.23 -10.28
C GLY A 93 4.88 -23.14 -11.49
N ALA A 94 3.92 -24.05 -11.35
CA ALA A 94 3.54 -25.02 -12.41
C ALA A 94 2.76 -24.40 -13.59
N SER A 95 2.24 -23.18 -13.42
CA SER A 95 1.43 -22.50 -14.44
C SER A 95 1.82 -21.03 -14.56
N ASN A 96 1.97 -20.56 -15.80
CA ASN A 96 2.07 -19.14 -16.10
C ASN A 96 0.68 -18.50 -15.99
N THR A 97 0.47 -17.61 -15.02
CA THR A 97 -0.82 -16.96 -14.78
C THR A 97 -0.76 -15.43 -14.83
N GLY A 98 0.42 -14.85 -15.08
CA GLY A 98 0.57 -13.42 -15.28
C GLY A 98 -0.08 -12.96 -16.58
N ILE A 99 -0.38 -11.66 -16.67
CA ILE A 99 -1.14 -11.10 -17.78
C ILE A 99 -0.45 -11.33 -19.14
N LEU A 100 0.88 -11.35 -19.18
CA LEU A 100 1.67 -11.47 -20.41
C LEU A 100 2.17 -12.89 -20.69
N ASP A 101 2.31 -13.73 -19.66
CA ASP A 101 2.79 -15.10 -19.79
C ASP A 101 1.69 -16.16 -19.71
N THR A 102 0.45 -15.79 -19.38
CA THR A 102 -0.71 -16.68 -19.44
C THR A 102 -0.87 -17.31 -20.81
N GLN A 103 -1.00 -18.63 -20.83
CA GLN A 103 -0.96 -19.43 -22.06
C GLN A 103 -2.36 -19.88 -22.47
N THR A 104 -2.69 -19.64 -23.74
CA THR A 104 -3.83 -20.24 -24.43
C THR A 104 -3.27 -21.20 -25.47
N SER A 105 -3.55 -22.50 -25.32
CA SER A 105 -3.00 -23.54 -26.21
C SER A 105 -1.47 -23.53 -26.33
N GLY A 106 -0.76 -23.23 -25.23
CA GLY A 106 0.71 -23.17 -25.19
C GLY A 106 1.32 -21.87 -25.72
N VAL A 107 0.50 -20.87 -26.08
CA VAL A 107 0.97 -19.57 -26.56
C VAL A 107 0.51 -18.43 -25.65
N SER A 108 1.43 -17.54 -25.33
CA SER A 108 1.24 -16.32 -24.55
C SER A 108 1.72 -15.08 -25.31
N VAL A 109 1.39 -13.90 -24.80
CA VAL A 109 1.92 -12.64 -25.37
C VAL A 109 3.44 -12.59 -25.29
N ALA A 110 4.03 -13.19 -24.25
CA ALA A 110 5.46 -13.26 -24.02
C ALA A 110 6.21 -14.19 -24.98
N ASN A 111 5.58 -15.23 -25.52
CA ASN A 111 6.24 -16.26 -26.33
C ASN A 111 5.66 -16.46 -27.74
N MET A 112 4.64 -15.70 -28.14
CA MET A 112 4.06 -15.82 -29.49
C MET A 112 5.10 -15.56 -30.59
N THR A 113 4.99 -16.32 -31.67
CA THR A 113 5.86 -16.20 -32.84
C THR A 113 4.99 -16.17 -34.10
N ILE A 114 5.37 -15.30 -35.04
CA ILE A 114 4.69 -15.08 -36.32
C ILE A 114 5.56 -15.48 -37.52
N GLY A 115 6.86 -15.72 -37.31
CA GLY A 115 7.83 -15.93 -38.40
C GLY A 115 7.57 -17.15 -39.28
N THR A 116 6.91 -18.19 -38.77
CA THR A 116 6.57 -19.41 -39.53
C THR A 116 5.16 -19.40 -40.12
N LEU A 117 4.35 -18.38 -39.82
CA LEU A 117 2.97 -18.30 -40.26
C LEU A 117 2.89 -17.89 -41.73
N THR A 118 1.91 -18.45 -42.44
CA THR A 118 1.68 -18.20 -43.87
C THR A 118 0.36 -17.46 -44.11
N ASP A 119 0.01 -17.25 -45.38
CA ASP A 119 -1.31 -16.70 -45.76
C ASP A 119 -2.43 -17.75 -45.76
N SER A 120 -2.19 -18.94 -45.18
CA SER A 120 -3.21 -19.97 -45.03
C SER A 120 -4.36 -19.51 -44.12
N ALA A 121 -5.58 -20.00 -44.36
CA ALA A 121 -6.74 -19.65 -43.55
C ALA A 121 -6.58 -20.02 -42.05
N ALA A 122 -5.82 -21.09 -41.77
CA ALA A 122 -5.52 -21.53 -40.40
C ALA A 122 -4.56 -20.55 -39.69
N ASP A 123 -3.51 -20.10 -40.38
CA ASP A 123 -2.53 -19.15 -39.83
C ASP A 123 -3.15 -17.76 -39.63
N GLN A 124 -4.04 -17.35 -40.54
CA GLN A 124 -4.83 -16.11 -40.41
C GLN A 124 -5.74 -16.14 -39.17
N THR A 125 -6.35 -17.29 -38.89
CA THR A 125 -7.14 -17.49 -37.66
C THR A 125 -6.25 -17.43 -36.41
N THR A 126 -5.03 -17.97 -36.49
CA THR A 126 -4.04 -17.90 -35.40
C THR A 126 -3.61 -16.46 -35.13
N LEU A 127 -3.36 -15.66 -36.17
CA LEU A 127 -3.04 -14.23 -36.05
C LEU A 127 -4.19 -13.43 -35.42
N ASP A 128 -5.44 -13.74 -35.77
CA ASP A 128 -6.60 -13.14 -35.12
C ASP A 128 -6.67 -13.49 -33.63
N GLY A 129 -6.34 -14.74 -33.28
CA GLY A 129 -6.16 -15.17 -31.89
C GLY A 129 -5.08 -14.37 -31.16
N TYR A 130 -3.92 -14.15 -31.78
CA TYR A 130 -2.83 -13.35 -31.18
C TYR A 130 -3.22 -11.88 -30.99
N ILE A 131 -3.90 -11.28 -31.97
CA ILE A 131 -4.40 -9.90 -31.86
C ILE A 131 -5.41 -9.80 -30.71
N ALA A 132 -6.33 -10.77 -30.59
CA ALA A 132 -7.29 -10.82 -29.50
C ALA A 132 -6.58 -11.00 -28.14
N GLN A 133 -5.60 -11.89 -28.04
CA GLN A 133 -4.84 -12.13 -26.81
C GLN A 133 -4.07 -10.87 -26.36
N VAL A 134 -3.41 -10.16 -27.29
CA VAL A 134 -2.74 -8.89 -26.99
C VAL A 134 -3.74 -7.81 -26.57
N THR A 135 -4.92 -7.76 -27.19
CA THR A 135 -5.97 -6.81 -26.82
C THR A 135 -6.49 -7.07 -25.41
N THR A 136 -6.74 -8.33 -25.07
CA THR A 136 -7.13 -8.73 -23.71
C THR A 136 -6.03 -8.38 -22.70
N ALA A 137 -4.77 -8.66 -23.02
CA ALA A 137 -3.64 -8.30 -22.15
C ALA A 137 -3.56 -6.79 -21.91
N ILE A 138 -3.75 -5.95 -22.94
CA ILE A 138 -3.81 -4.49 -22.80
C ILE A 138 -4.94 -4.07 -21.85
N ASN A 139 -6.12 -4.64 -22.01
CA ASN A 139 -7.28 -4.33 -21.15
C ASN A 139 -7.04 -4.78 -19.70
N SER A 140 -6.41 -5.94 -19.50
CA SER A 140 -6.05 -6.43 -18.17
C SER A 140 -4.99 -5.55 -17.51
N VAL A 141 -3.94 -5.12 -18.23
CA VAL A 141 -2.95 -4.17 -17.70
C VAL A 141 -3.59 -2.82 -17.36
N ALA A 142 -4.50 -2.33 -18.20
CA ALA A 142 -5.23 -1.09 -17.92
C ALA A 142 -6.11 -1.21 -16.68
N SER A 143 -6.81 -2.34 -16.51
CA SER A 143 -7.64 -2.63 -15.34
C SER A 143 -6.80 -2.76 -14.07
N ALA A 144 -5.67 -3.45 -14.14
CA ALA A 144 -4.70 -3.56 -13.06
C ALA A 144 -4.16 -2.18 -12.66
N ALA A 145 -3.73 -1.35 -13.62
CA ALA A 145 -3.26 0.00 -13.36
C ALA A 145 -4.35 0.90 -12.72
N ALA A 146 -5.59 0.77 -13.17
CA ALA A 146 -6.72 1.49 -12.57
C ALA A 146 -6.99 1.06 -11.12
N ASN A 147 -6.91 -0.25 -10.83
CA ASN A 147 -7.07 -0.78 -9.48
C ASN A 147 -5.93 -0.27 -8.56
N LEU A 148 -4.67 -0.36 -8.98
CA LEU A 148 -3.55 0.23 -8.22
C LEU A 148 -3.71 1.74 -8.02
N GLY A 149 -4.23 2.47 -9.01
CA GLY A 149 -4.55 3.89 -8.89
C GLY A 149 -5.61 4.17 -7.82
N ALA A 150 -6.68 3.36 -7.78
CA ALA A 150 -7.71 3.45 -6.74
C ALA A 150 -7.15 3.12 -5.34
N VAL A 151 -6.32 2.08 -5.23
CA VAL A 151 -5.61 1.73 -4.01
C VAL A 151 -4.72 2.89 -3.55
N LYS A 152 -3.93 3.49 -4.44
CA LYS A 152 -3.09 4.65 -4.14
C LYS A 152 -3.91 5.80 -3.55
N ASN A 153 -5.04 6.13 -4.17
CA ASN A 153 -5.93 7.19 -3.66
C ASN A 153 -6.46 6.83 -2.26
N ARG A 154 -6.87 5.58 -2.07
CA ARG A 154 -7.37 5.09 -0.77
C ARG A 154 -6.31 5.16 0.32
N ILE A 155 -5.06 4.85 -0.01
CA ILE A 155 -3.91 4.99 0.90
C ILE A 155 -3.68 6.47 1.25
N SER A 156 -3.75 7.38 0.26
CA SER A 156 -3.60 8.82 0.50
C SER A 156 -4.66 9.35 1.46
N THR A 157 -5.94 9.07 1.20
CA THR A 157 -7.05 9.50 2.06
C THR A 157 -6.94 8.92 3.47
N ASN A 158 -6.51 7.65 3.61
CA ASN A 158 -6.27 7.08 4.94
C ASN A 158 -5.10 7.75 5.66
N THR A 159 -4.03 8.09 4.96
CA THR A 159 -2.88 8.80 5.54
C THR A 159 -3.28 10.17 6.07
N GLU A 160 -4.09 10.92 5.31
CA GLU A 160 -4.64 12.22 5.72
C GLU A 160 -5.61 12.09 6.91
N PHE A 161 -6.46 11.07 6.91
CA PHE A 161 -7.36 10.77 8.02
C PHE A 161 -6.58 10.46 9.30
N VAL A 162 -5.58 9.56 9.22
CA VAL A 162 -4.74 9.19 10.36
C VAL A 162 -3.97 10.40 10.88
N LYS A 163 -3.45 11.27 10.00
CA LYS A 163 -2.83 12.53 10.39
C LYS A 163 -3.79 13.42 11.19
N SER A 164 -5.00 13.64 10.67
CA SER A 164 -6.01 14.46 11.33
C SER A 164 -6.46 13.88 12.67
N LEU A 165 -6.54 12.55 12.76
CA LEU A 165 -6.83 11.84 14.01
C LEU A 165 -5.70 12.03 15.03
N MET A 166 -4.43 11.88 14.62
CA MET A 166 -3.28 12.13 15.49
C MET A 166 -3.29 13.58 16.01
N ASP A 167 -3.48 14.57 15.14
CA ASP A 167 -3.56 15.98 15.54
C ASP A 167 -4.71 16.24 16.54
N SER A 168 -5.83 15.55 16.38
CA SER A 168 -6.99 15.67 17.29
C SER A 168 -6.75 14.98 18.63
N VAL A 169 -6.10 13.81 18.61
CA VAL A 169 -5.70 13.07 19.82
C VAL A 169 -4.67 13.87 20.59
N ASP A 170 -3.67 14.45 19.93
CA ASP A 170 -2.67 15.30 20.60
C ASP A 170 -3.31 16.50 21.30
N ARG A 171 -4.28 17.15 20.66
CA ARG A 171 -5.04 18.23 21.30
C ARG A 171 -5.93 17.73 22.44
N GLY A 172 -6.59 16.58 22.27
CA GLY A 172 -7.46 16.00 23.29
C GLY A 172 -6.68 15.54 24.53
N VAL A 173 -5.53 14.89 24.33
CA VAL A 173 -4.61 14.51 25.40
C VAL A 173 -4.01 15.76 26.03
N GLY A 174 -3.61 16.75 25.23
CA GLY A 174 -3.18 18.06 25.71
C GLY A 174 -4.22 18.69 26.63
N GLN A 175 -5.50 18.71 26.28
CA GLN A 175 -6.56 19.23 27.16
C GLN A 175 -6.78 18.42 28.45
N LEU A 176 -6.51 17.11 28.43
CA LEU A 176 -6.66 16.26 29.61
C LEU A 176 -5.43 16.27 30.53
N VAL A 177 -4.26 16.65 30.00
CA VAL A 177 -2.98 16.62 30.72
C VAL A 177 -2.46 18.02 31.05
N ASP A 178 -2.74 19.02 30.21
CA ASP A 178 -2.41 20.41 30.48
C ASP A 178 -3.27 20.90 31.64
N ALA A 179 -2.60 21.17 32.76
CA ALA A 179 -3.21 21.87 33.86
C ALA A 179 -3.51 23.31 33.43
N ASP A 180 -4.73 23.79 33.69
CA ASP A 180 -5.05 25.21 33.51
C ASP A 180 -4.19 26.05 34.46
N MET A 181 -3.24 26.80 33.89
CA MET A 181 -2.33 27.65 34.65
C MET A 181 -3.06 28.68 35.52
N ASN A 182 -4.26 29.13 35.15
CA ASN A 182 -5.02 30.08 35.96
C ASN A 182 -5.56 29.42 37.23
N GLN A 183 -6.11 28.21 37.09
CA GLN A 183 -6.63 27.45 38.23
C GLN A 183 -5.47 27.03 39.15
N GLU A 184 -4.36 26.58 38.59
CA GLU A 184 -3.22 26.15 39.38
C GLU A 184 -2.45 27.32 40.01
N SER A 185 -2.37 28.48 39.36
CA SER A 185 -1.83 29.71 39.94
C SER A 185 -2.69 30.25 41.10
N THR A 186 -4.01 30.17 40.95
CA THR A 186 -4.95 30.53 42.02
C THR A 186 -4.84 29.55 43.20
N ARG A 187 -4.76 28.24 42.90
CA ARG A 187 -4.57 27.20 43.91
C ARG A 187 -3.24 27.38 44.64
N LEU A 188 -2.15 27.66 43.93
CA LEU A 188 -0.84 27.93 44.50
C LEU A 188 -0.87 29.16 45.43
N SER A 189 -1.50 30.25 44.98
CA SER A 189 -1.65 31.47 45.77
C SER A 189 -2.45 31.21 47.06
N ALA A 190 -3.56 30.46 46.96
CA ALA A 190 -4.36 30.05 48.11
C ALA A 190 -3.55 29.15 49.07
N LEU A 191 -2.76 28.23 48.54
CA LEU A 191 -1.90 27.34 49.34
C LEU A 191 -0.81 28.13 50.08
N GLN A 192 -0.21 29.13 49.44
CA GLN A 192 0.77 30.03 50.06
C GLN A 192 0.14 30.84 51.21
N VAL A 193 -1.07 31.37 51.00
CA VAL A 193 -1.82 32.07 52.06
C VAL A 193 -2.16 31.12 53.22
N GLN A 194 -2.60 29.90 52.92
CA GLN A 194 -2.89 28.89 53.94
C GLN A 194 -1.64 28.50 54.74
N GLN A 195 -0.48 28.38 54.11
CA GLN A 195 0.79 28.13 54.80
C GLN A 195 1.20 29.30 55.70
N GLN A 196 1.05 30.54 55.23
CA GLN A 196 1.33 31.73 56.03
C GLN A 196 0.41 31.81 57.26
N LEU A 197 -0.88 31.53 57.09
CA LEU A 197 -1.84 31.42 58.20
C LEU A 197 -1.50 30.27 59.14
N GLY A 198 -1.06 29.12 58.61
CA GLY A 198 -0.63 27.98 59.42
C GLY A 198 0.58 28.29 60.30
N VAL A 199 1.59 28.97 59.76
CA VAL A 199 2.77 29.42 60.53
C VAL A 199 2.37 30.46 61.58
N GLN A 200 1.49 31.39 61.23
CA GLN A 200 1.02 32.42 62.17
C GLN A 200 0.15 31.83 63.28
N ALA A 201 -0.71 30.86 62.97
CA ALA A 201 -1.48 30.10 63.95
C ALA A 201 -0.58 29.27 64.87
N LEU A 202 0.48 28.63 64.34
CA LEU A 202 1.50 27.95 65.13
C LEU A 202 2.24 28.92 66.06
N SER A 203 2.65 30.09 65.57
CA SER A 203 3.26 31.15 66.37
C SER A 203 2.35 31.61 67.51
N ILE A 204 1.05 31.83 67.23
CA ILE A 204 0.06 32.22 68.25
C ILE A 204 -0.16 31.10 69.26
N ALA A 205 -0.26 29.84 68.81
CA ALA A 205 -0.42 28.69 69.70
C ALA A 205 0.80 28.50 70.62
N ASN A 206 2.02 28.71 70.10
CA ASN A 206 3.26 28.59 70.86
C ASN A 206 3.41 29.74 71.86
N ASN A 207 3.08 30.98 71.47
CA ASN A 207 3.06 32.14 72.38
C ASN A 207 1.97 32.01 73.47
N SER A 208 0.76 31.57 73.11
CA SER A 208 -0.33 31.31 74.05
C SER A 208 0.06 30.26 75.11
N SER A 209 0.74 29.18 74.68
CA SER A 209 1.25 28.15 75.60
C SER A 209 2.32 28.69 76.57
N GLN A 210 3.17 29.63 76.11
CA GLN A 210 4.16 30.30 76.97
C GLN A 210 3.50 31.31 77.94
N SER A 211 2.46 32.03 77.52
CA SER A 211 1.68 32.90 78.41
C SER A 211 0.94 32.11 79.49
N ILE A 212 0.40 30.93 79.16
CA ILE A 212 -0.20 30.01 80.14
C ILE A 212 0.85 29.52 81.13
N LEU A 213 2.07 29.17 80.69
CA LEU A 213 3.14 28.79 81.61
C LEU A 213 3.57 29.93 82.56
N SER A 214 3.46 31.20 82.13
CA SER A 214 3.76 32.36 82.99
C SER A 214 2.73 32.60 84.09
N LEU A 215 1.49 32.12 83.91
CA LEU A 215 0.40 32.19 84.90
C LEU A 215 0.54 31.16 86.03
N PHE A 216 1.40 30.14 85.85
CA PHE A 216 1.70 29.12 86.85
C PHE A 216 3.10 29.31 87.48
N ARG A 217 3.69 30.50 87.35
CA ARG A 217 4.94 30.90 88.01
C ARG A 217 4.70 31.98 89.06
#